data_AF-A0A959TKH4-F1
#
_entry.id   AF-A0A959TKH4-F1
#
_cell.length_a   1.000
_cell.length_b   1.000
_cell.length_c   1.000
_cell.angle_alpha   90.00
_cell.angle_beta   90.00
_cell.angle_gamma   90.00
#
_symmetry.space_group_name_H-M   'P 1'
#
loop_
_entity.id
_entity.type
_entity.pdbx_description
1 polymer ?
#
loop_
_entity_poly.entity_id
_entity_poly.type
_entity_poly.pdbx_seq_one_letter_code
_entity_poly.pdbx_strand_id
1 'polypeptide(L)'
;AMFDAMATARGGAKSLFLVSFGQGATLTNDARAHASSPESSAYIAADAILLRDFGHQLSANAFVRVNRPQRPIQLFSDKDEAVTWLKQQRHLLAE
;
A
#
# COMPACT_ATOMS: atom_id res chain seq x y z
N ALA A 1 17.24 0.87 2.56
CA ALA A 1 16.05 0.01 2.29
C ALA A 1 15.08 0.75 1.34
N MET A 2 14.00 0.12 0.88
CA MET A 2 13.02 0.72 -0.06
C MET A 2 12.51 2.09 0.41
N PHE A 3 12.22 2.25 1.71
CA PHE A 3 11.72 3.50 2.29
C PHE A 3 12.74 4.65 2.22
N ASP A 4 14.02 4.39 2.48
CA ASP A 4 15.09 5.40 2.37
C ASP A 4 15.27 5.91 0.94
N ALA A 5 15.14 5.00 -0.04
CA ALA A 5 15.22 5.36 -1.46
C ALA A 5 14.07 6.31 -1.85
N MET A 6 12.88 6.09 -1.31
CA MET A 6 11.74 6.99 -1.53
C MET A 6 11.92 8.34 -0.83
N ALA A 7 12.35 8.33 0.42
CA ALA A 7 12.62 9.55 1.18
C ALA A 7 13.64 10.43 0.42
N THR A 8 14.69 9.81 -0.12
CA THR A 8 15.70 10.50 -0.93
C THR A 8 15.12 11.01 -2.25
N ALA A 9 14.39 10.17 -2.98
CA ALA A 9 13.81 10.54 -4.28
C ALA A 9 12.76 11.66 -4.19
N ARG A 10 12.12 11.83 -3.04
CA ARG A 10 11.03 12.79 -2.82
C ARG A 10 11.31 13.87 -1.80
N GLY A 11 12.56 13.97 -1.31
CA GLY A 11 12.92 14.95 -0.29
C GLY A 11 12.09 14.83 0.99
N GLY A 12 11.73 13.60 1.37
CA GLY A 12 10.92 13.32 2.57
C GLY A 12 9.40 13.41 2.39
N ALA A 13 8.90 13.79 1.21
CA ALA A 13 7.45 13.85 0.97
C ALA A 13 6.79 12.46 0.86
N LYS A 14 5.59 12.32 1.46
CA LYS A 14 4.79 11.09 1.41
C LYS A 14 4.38 10.73 -0.01
N SER A 15 4.20 9.44 -0.31
CA SER A 15 3.87 8.90 -1.65
C SER A 15 2.58 8.11 -1.74
N LEU A 16 1.99 8.10 -2.93
CA LEU A 16 0.87 7.23 -3.28
C LEU A 16 1.40 5.92 -3.86
N PHE A 17 0.86 4.80 -3.38
CA PHE A 17 1.38 3.47 -3.65
C PHE A 17 0.38 2.62 -4.41
N LEU A 18 0.84 2.01 -5.50
CA LEU A 18 0.14 0.91 -6.14
C LEU A 18 0.96 -0.36 -5.92
N VAL A 19 0.39 -1.31 -5.19
CA VAL A 19 1.03 -2.60 -4.88
C VAL A 19 0.34 -3.68 -5.70
N SER A 20 1.12 -4.46 -6.44
CA SER A 20 0.61 -5.64 -7.15
C SER A 20 1.48 -6.85 -6.85
N PHE A 21 0.86 -8.02 -6.76
CA PHE A 21 1.54 -9.28 -6.50
C PHE A 21 1.56 -10.14 -7.76
N GLY A 22 2.71 -10.76 -8.05
CA GLY A 22 2.81 -11.79 -9.08
C GLY A 22 2.16 -13.11 -8.65
N GLN A 23 1.90 -13.99 -9.62
CA GLN A 23 1.45 -15.35 -9.32
C GLN A 23 2.44 -16.07 -8.39
N GLY A 24 1.91 -16.75 -7.36
CA GLY A 24 2.70 -17.47 -6.37
C GLY A 24 3.31 -16.61 -5.26
N ALA A 25 3.11 -15.28 -5.27
CA ALA A 25 3.54 -14.43 -4.17
C ALA A 25 2.78 -14.77 -2.89
N THR A 26 3.50 -14.99 -1.79
CA THR A 26 2.94 -15.20 -0.45
C THR A 26 3.37 -14.07 0.46
N LEU A 27 2.42 -13.45 1.15
CA LEU A 27 2.70 -12.38 2.10
C LEU A 27 2.93 -12.97 3.49
N THR A 28 4.17 -12.99 3.94
CA THR A 28 4.53 -13.50 5.27
C THR A 28 4.01 -12.58 6.38
N ASN A 29 3.91 -13.10 7.61
CA ASN A 29 3.49 -12.31 8.78
C ASN A 29 4.43 -11.12 9.02
N ASP A 30 5.74 -11.31 8.84
CA ASP A 30 6.74 -10.27 9.05
C ASP A 30 6.64 -9.17 7.99
N ALA A 31 6.40 -9.55 6.73
CA ALA A 31 6.15 -8.58 5.66
C ALA A 31 4.91 -7.72 5.94
N ARG A 32 3.86 -8.32 6.52
CA ARG A 32 2.66 -7.59 6.96
C ARG A 32 2.96 -6.62 8.09
N ALA A 33 3.65 -7.08 9.13
CA ALA A 33 3.99 -6.25 10.30
C ALA A 33 4.85 -5.05 9.89
N HIS A 34 5.84 -5.26 9.02
CA HIS A 34 6.72 -4.18 8.55
C HIS A 34 5.97 -3.19 7.64
N ALA A 35 5.11 -3.66 6.73
CA ALA A 35 4.34 -2.80 5.82
C ALA A 35 3.35 -1.87 6.55
N SER A 36 2.90 -2.24 7.76
CA SER A 36 1.98 -1.44 8.58
C SER A 36 2.66 -0.75 9.76
N SER A 37 3.99 -0.75 9.82
CA SER A 37 4.74 -0.06 10.86
C SER A 37 4.53 1.47 10.80
N PRO A 38 4.73 2.19 11.91
CA PRO A 38 4.73 3.65 11.92
C PRO A 38 5.77 4.24 10.94
N GLU A 39 6.90 3.56 10.78
CA GLU A 39 7.99 3.96 9.89
C GLU A 39 7.57 3.94 8.41
N SER A 40 6.84 2.91 7.96
CA SER A 40 6.31 2.89 6.59
C SER A 40 5.24 3.96 6.36
N SER A 41 4.46 4.28 7.41
CA SER A 41 3.39 5.29 7.37
C SER A 41 3.92 6.72 7.25
N ALA A 42 5.17 6.96 7.66
CA ALA A 42 5.82 8.26 7.48
C ALA A 42 6.04 8.60 5.99
N TYR A 43 6.15 7.58 5.13
CA TYR A 43 6.50 7.75 3.71
C TYR A 43 5.34 7.47 2.74
N ILE A 44 4.24 6.89 3.22
CA ILE A 44 3.10 6.48 2.38
C ILE A 44 1.84 7.25 2.80
N ALA A 45 1.24 7.94 1.84
CA ALA A 45 0.00 8.69 2.00
C ALA A 45 -1.26 7.84 1.76
N ALA A 46 -1.22 6.93 0.78
CA ALA A 46 -2.31 5.99 0.50
C ALA A 46 -1.81 4.76 -0.27
N ASP A 47 -2.44 3.60 -0.04
CA ASP A 47 -2.12 2.34 -0.72
C ASP A 47 -3.32 1.82 -1.52
N ALA A 48 -3.10 1.53 -2.80
CA ALA A 48 -4.00 0.73 -3.62
C ALA A 48 -3.37 -0.63 -3.88
N ILE A 49 -4.07 -1.70 -3.52
CA ILE A 49 -3.54 -3.06 -3.60
C ILE A 49 -4.31 -3.83 -4.67
N LEU A 50 -3.61 -4.26 -5.73
CA LEU A 50 -4.17 -5.03 -6.83
C LEU A 50 -4.14 -6.53 -6.50
N LEU A 51 -5.32 -7.13 -6.41
CA LEU A 51 -5.55 -8.55 -6.13
C LEU A 51 -6.02 -9.24 -7.41
N ARG A 52 -5.14 -10.06 -8.00
CA ARG A 52 -5.45 -10.78 -9.25
C ARG A 52 -6.08 -12.15 -9.01
N ASP A 53 -5.75 -12.81 -7.90
CA ASP A 53 -6.23 -14.17 -7.60
C ASP A 53 -6.98 -14.24 -6.27
N PHE A 54 -8.13 -14.92 -6.25
CA PHE A 54 -9.07 -15.02 -5.11
C PHE A 54 -8.42 -15.51 -3.80
N GLY A 55 -7.33 -16.30 -3.86
CA GLY A 55 -6.58 -16.72 -2.66
C GLY A 55 -5.92 -15.54 -1.91
N HIS A 56 -5.58 -14.47 -2.62
CA HIS A 56 -5.02 -13.25 -2.02
C HIS A 56 -6.09 -12.34 -1.39
N GLN A 57 -7.37 -12.47 -1.77
CA GLN A 57 -8.46 -11.69 -1.16
C GLN A 57 -8.62 -11.98 0.33
N LEU A 58 -8.38 -13.22 0.77
CA LEU A 58 -8.48 -13.60 2.18
C LEU A 58 -7.33 -13.00 3.02
N SER A 59 -6.11 -12.95 2.46
CA SER A 59 -4.92 -12.39 3.09
C SER A 59 -4.93 -10.86 3.12
N ALA A 60 -5.44 -10.22 2.07
CA ALA A 60 -5.55 -8.78 1.94
C ALA A 60 -6.65 -8.19 2.83
N ASN A 61 -7.80 -8.87 2.96
CA ASN A 61 -8.81 -8.50 3.96
C ASN A 61 -8.28 -8.64 5.39
N ALA A 62 -7.42 -9.63 5.67
CA ALA A 62 -6.75 -9.74 6.96
C ALA A 62 -5.72 -8.61 7.18
N PHE A 63 -5.00 -8.17 6.14
CA PHE A 63 -4.05 -7.06 6.21
C PHE A 63 -4.73 -5.73 6.59
N VAL A 64 -5.83 -5.38 5.92
CA VAL A 64 -6.60 -4.16 6.22
C VAL A 64 -7.22 -4.22 7.62
N ARG A 65 -7.71 -5.40 8.03
CA ARG A 65 -8.50 -5.56 9.26
C ARG A 65 -7.68 -5.75 10.53
N VAL A 66 -6.48 -6.33 10.44
CA VAL A 66 -5.60 -6.60 11.61
C VAL A 66 -4.66 -5.44 11.90
N ASN A 67 -4.13 -4.77 10.87
CA ASN A 67 -3.06 -3.79 11.05
C ASN A 67 -3.47 -2.31 11.02
N ARG A 68 -4.73 -2.00 10.68
CA ARG A 68 -5.33 -0.64 10.63
C ARG A 68 -4.32 0.50 10.39
N PRO A 69 -3.70 0.58 9.20
CA PRO A 69 -2.75 1.64 8.93
C PRO A 69 -3.46 2.99 9.06
N GLN A 70 -2.79 4.02 9.61
CA GLN A 70 -3.36 5.37 9.77
C GLN A 70 -3.54 6.12 8.43
N ARG A 71 -3.59 5.39 7.31
CA ARG A 71 -3.65 5.90 5.95
C ARG A 71 -4.69 5.13 5.16
N PRO A 72 -5.37 5.77 4.19
CA PRO A 72 -6.37 5.09 3.38
C PRO A 72 -5.74 3.96 2.56
N ILE A 73 -6.39 2.80 2.61
CA ILE A 73 -6.01 1.61 1.86
C ILE A 73 -7.26 1.05 1.17
N GLN A 74 -7.14 0.75 -0.11
CA GLN A 74 -8.21 0.11 -0.86
C GLN A 74 -7.71 -1.03 -1.74
N LEU A 75 -8.51 -2.09 -1.81
CA LEU A 75 -8.24 -3.29 -2.60
C LEU A 75 -8.96 -3.17 -3.94
N PHE A 76 -8.28 -3.54 -5.02
CA PHE A 76 -8.81 -3.49 -6.38
C PHE A 76 -8.51 -4.81 -7.11
N SER A 77 -9.39 -5.23 -7.98
CA SER A 77 -9.12 -6.30 -8.96
C SER A 77 -8.63 -5.73 -10.31
N ASP A 78 -8.90 -4.45 -10.56
CA ASP A 78 -8.52 -3.75 -11.77
C ASP A 78 -7.46 -2.66 -11.49
N LYS A 79 -6.50 -2.55 -12.41
CA LYS A 79 -5.39 -1.60 -12.28
C LYS A 79 -5.84 -0.17 -12.52
N ASP A 80 -6.71 0.06 -13.48
CA ASP A 80 -7.12 1.41 -13.89
C ASP A 80 -8.05 2.04 -12.83
N GLU A 81 -8.91 1.24 -12.21
CA GLU A 81 -9.68 1.62 -11.02
C GLU A 81 -8.76 2.00 -9.86
N ALA A 82 -7.74 1.18 -9.57
CA ALA A 82 -6.77 1.43 -8.50
C ALA A 82 -6.03 2.76 -8.71
N VAL A 83 -5.57 3.02 -9.94
CA VAL A 83 -4.88 4.27 -10.30
C VAL A 83 -5.82 5.47 -10.21
N THR A 84 -7.07 5.32 -10.64
CA THR A 84 -8.08 6.38 -10.57
C THR A 84 -8.35 6.78 -9.13
N TRP A 85 -8.50 5.80 -8.24
CA TRP A 85 -8.68 6.05 -6.82
C TRP A 85 -7.44 6.73 -6.20
N LEU A 86 -6.22 6.27 -6.50
CA LEU A 86 -5.00 6.91 -6.00
C LEU A 86 -4.92 8.37 -6.41
N LYS A 87 -5.32 8.72 -7.65
CA LYS A 87 -5.34 10.11 -8.09
C LYS A 87 -6.30 10.98 -7.26
N GLN A 88 -7.39 10.44 -6.74
CA GLN A 88 -8.30 11.14 -5.82
C GLN A 88 -7.63 11.39 -4.46
N GLN A 89 -6.70 10.53 -4.04
CA GLN A 89 -5.94 10.66 -2.80
C GLN A 89 -4.78 11.67 -2.86
N ARG A 90 -4.57 12.37 -3.99
CA ARG A 90 -3.49 13.36 -4.14
C ARG A 90 -3.54 14.49 -3.11
N HIS A 91 -4.70 14.78 -2.55
CA HIS A 91 -4.85 15.77 -1.48
C HIS A 91 -4.03 15.41 -0.23
N LEU A 92 -3.73 14.13 0.00
CA LEU A 92 -2.89 13.64 1.12
C LEU A 92 -1.38 13.85 0.91
N LEU A 93 -0.98 14.36 -0.25
CA LEU A 93 0.42 14.68 -0.57
C LEU A 93 0.80 16.12 -0.20
N ALA A 94 -0.18 16.95 0.14
CA ALA A 94 -0.02 18.39 0.39
C ALA A 94 0.05 18.76 1.88
N GLU A 95 0.01 17.79 2.79
CA GLU A 95 0.27 17.96 4.23
C GLU A 95 1.73 17.69 4.60
#